data_AF-A0A948E2M3-F1
#
_entry.id   AF-A0A948E2M3-F1
#
_cell.length_a   1.000
_cell.length_b   1.000
_cell.length_c   1.000
_cell.angle_alpha   90.00
_cell.angle_beta   90.00
_cell.angle_gamma   90.00
#
_symmetry.space_group_name_H-M   'P 1'
#
loop_
_entity.id
_entity.type
_entity.pdbx_description
1 polymer ?
#
loop_
_entity_poly.entity_id
_entity_poly.type
_entity_poly.pdbx_seq_one_letter_code
_entity_poly.pdbx_strand_id
1 'polypeptide(L)'
;MSNRRLISKGRSFKIHSIIQLGQISIKNAEEHKNELAAHGWDETRTQTLKANLETLGKTDAAKEESKLNSVNRTIDENTAKEEILNLIRKILKVVAFVTRDQSIEGINASVLKADKRYNSTPVLLTYVERIIPLIERIDTHLSSYFAGQKPSDLLRAALENLRIADTNQENARQNLPGNTSSVNELKGQILDSIDELNLIASIAFEDNQAIRSKFNKDLLNRRYSKTPSPAVPTEN
;
A
#
# COMPACT_ATOMS: atom_id res chain seq x y z
N MET A 1 -21.58 17.46 -2.29
CA MET A 1 -21.89 16.66 -3.50
C MET A 1 -20.63 16.59 -4.34
N SER A 2 -20.15 15.40 -4.73
CA SER A 2 -18.95 15.27 -5.57
C SER A 2 -19.20 15.75 -6.99
N ASN A 3 -18.30 16.60 -7.50
CA ASN A 3 -18.41 17.17 -8.83
C ASN A 3 -17.92 16.16 -9.89
N ARG A 4 -18.86 15.52 -10.61
CA ARG A 4 -18.57 14.49 -11.62
C ARG A 4 -17.64 14.98 -12.74
N ARG A 5 -17.67 16.28 -13.09
CA ARG A 5 -16.76 16.88 -14.09
C ARG A 5 -15.31 16.80 -13.61
N LEU A 6 -15.07 17.25 -12.38
CA LEU A 6 -13.74 17.28 -11.76
C LEU A 6 -13.16 15.88 -11.63
N ILE A 7 -13.98 14.93 -11.16
CA ILE A 7 -13.59 13.52 -11.04
C ILE A 7 -13.17 12.95 -12.39
N SER A 8 -13.97 13.18 -13.44
CA SER A 8 -13.66 12.69 -14.79
C SER A 8 -12.35 13.31 -15.32
N LYS A 9 -12.15 14.61 -15.11
CA LYS A 9 -10.95 15.33 -15.53
C LYS A 9 -9.70 14.84 -14.81
N GLY A 10 -9.79 14.59 -13.50
CA GLY A 10 -8.67 14.08 -12.71
C GLY A 10 -8.34 12.63 -13.02
N ARG A 11 -9.29 11.80 -13.48
CA ARG A 11 -9.10 10.36 -13.69
C ARG A 11 -8.00 10.01 -14.69
N SER A 12 -7.82 10.81 -15.74
CA SER A 12 -6.90 10.51 -16.86
C SER A 12 -5.43 10.84 -16.60
N PHE A 13 -5.11 11.53 -15.51
CA PHE A 13 -3.76 12.03 -15.24
C PHE A 13 -3.09 11.27 -14.09
N LYS A 14 -1.76 11.11 -14.14
CA LYS A 14 -0.98 10.54 -13.03
C LYS A 14 -0.76 11.61 -11.95
N ILE A 15 -0.76 11.20 -10.67
CA ILE A 15 -0.60 12.13 -9.52
C ILE A 15 0.73 12.89 -9.63
N HIS A 16 1.84 12.18 -9.84
CA HIS A 16 3.17 12.78 -10.00
C HIS A 16 3.22 13.86 -11.09
N SER A 17 2.61 13.60 -12.25
CA SER A 17 2.55 14.57 -13.36
C SER A 17 1.78 15.84 -12.99
N ILE A 18 0.69 15.70 -12.22
CA ILE A 18 -0.09 16.85 -11.73
C ILE A 18 0.72 17.66 -10.71
N ILE A 19 1.44 16.99 -9.81
CA ILE A 19 2.28 17.66 -8.81
C ILE A 19 3.35 18.51 -9.50
N GLN A 20 4.09 17.94 -10.44
CA GLN A 20 5.12 18.67 -11.20
C GLN A 20 4.53 19.85 -11.98
N LEU A 21 3.43 19.61 -12.71
CA LEU A 21 2.74 20.63 -13.48
C LEU A 21 2.28 21.79 -12.59
N GLY A 22 1.69 21.49 -11.42
CA GLY A 22 1.24 22.48 -10.46
C GLY A 22 2.39 23.28 -9.86
N GLN A 23 3.51 22.65 -9.51
CA GLN A 23 4.70 23.33 -9.00
C GLN A 23 5.25 24.36 -10.00
N ILE A 24 5.33 23.98 -11.29
CA ILE A 24 5.76 24.89 -12.35
C ILE A 24 4.77 26.04 -12.54
N SER A 25 3.47 25.71 -12.52
CA SER A 25 2.40 26.70 -12.66
C SER A 25 2.43 27.73 -11.53
N ILE A 26 2.66 27.30 -10.28
CA ILE A 26 2.85 28.19 -9.12
C ILE A 26 4.08 29.06 -9.31
N LYS A 27 5.23 28.46 -9.68
CA LYS A 27 6.47 29.22 -9.91
C LYS A 27 6.25 30.33 -10.94
N ASN A 28 5.61 30.01 -12.07
CA ASN A 28 5.29 31.00 -13.10
C ASN A 28 4.31 32.06 -12.59
N ALA A 29 3.31 31.67 -11.78
CA ALA A 29 2.36 32.60 -11.19
C ALA A 29 3.04 33.58 -10.21
N GLU A 30 4.03 33.13 -9.45
CA GLU A 30 4.81 33.97 -8.54
C GLU A 30 5.76 34.92 -9.30
N GLU A 31 6.44 34.40 -10.34
CA GLU A 31 7.33 35.20 -11.21
C GLU A 31 6.62 36.38 -11.87
N HIS A 32 5.33 36.21 -12.18
CA HIS A 32 4.52 37.16 -12.96
C HIS A 32 3.29 37.67 -12.20
N LYS A 33 3.38 37.73 -10.87
CA LYS A 33 2.23 37.95 -9.98
C LYS A 33 1.50 39.26 -10.22
N ASN A 34 2.21 40.34 -10.56
CA ASN A 34 1.61 41.67 -10.67
C ASN A 34 0.76 41.76 -11.94
N GLU A 35 1.30 41.28 -13.05
CA GLU A 35 0.64 41.24 -14.35
C GLU A 35 -0.55 40.28 -14.33
N LEU A 36 -0.42 39.13 -13.66
CA LEU A 36 -1.52 38.17 -13.49
C LEU A 36 -2.63 38.71 -12.57
N ALA A 37 -2.27 39.40 -11.49
CA ALA A 37 -3.25 40.03 -10.59
C ALA A 37 -4.08 41.11 -11.28
N ALA A 38 -3.45 41.90 -12.17
CA ALA A 38 -4.16 42.88 -13.00
C ALA A 38 -5.23 42.25 -13.92
N HIS A 39 -5.11 40.94 -14.20
CA HIS A 39 -6.01 40.19 -15.07
C HIS A 39 -6.87 39.15 -14.31
N GLY A 40 -6.98 39.30 -12.99
CA GLY A 40 -7.92 38.52 -12.16
C GLY A 40 -7.37 37.22 -11.57
N TRP A 41 -6.07 36.95 -11.69
CA TRP A 41 -5.39 35.89 -10.92
C TRP A 41 -4.72 36.48 -9.69
N ASP A 42 -5.42 36.47 -8.57
CA ASP A 42 -4.93 37.00 -7.29
C ASP A 42 -4.06 36.00 -6.50
N GLU A 43 -3.45 36.51 -5.43
CA GLU A 43 -2.64 35.70 -4.51
C GLU A 43 -3.46 34.57 -3.86
N THR A 44 -4.76 34.79 -3.62
CA THR A 44 -5.65 33.79 -3.01
C THR A 44 -5.77 32.54 -3.89
N ARG A 45 -5.86 32.70 -5.22
CA ARG A 45 -5.87 31.58 -6.17
C ARG A 45 -4.54 30.82 -6.17
N THR A 46 -3.40 31.53 -6.12
CA THR A 46 -2.08 30.90 -5.99
C THR A 46 -1.95 30.08 -4.72
N GLN A 47 -2.40 30.63 -3.58
CA GLN A 47 -2.38 29.92 -2.29
C GLN A 47 -3.34 28.71 -2.27
N THR A 48 -4.51 28.83 -2.90
CA THR A 48 -5.44 27.70 -3.05
C THR A 48 -4.82 26.57 -3.87
N LEU A 49 -4.14 26.89 -4.97
CA LEU A 49 -3.44 25.91 -5.79
C LEU A 49 -2.30 25.23 -5.01
N LYS A 50 -1.52 25.99 -4.21
CA LYS A 50 -0.49 25.45 -3.31
C LYS A 50 -1.07 24.46 -2.30
N ALA A 51 -2.15 24.85 -1.59
CA ALA A 51 -2.79 24.01 -0.58
C ALA A 51 -3.34 22.70 -1.17
N ASN A 52 -3.94 22.78 -2.37
CA ASN A 52 -4.45 21.61 -3.08
C ASN A 52 -3.32 20.66 -3.51
N LEU A 53 -2.19 21.20 -3.97
CA LEU A 53 -1.00 20.40 -4.31
C LEU A 53 -0.37 19.73 -3.09
N GLU A 54 -0.27 20.43 -1.97
CA GLU A 54 0.26 19.86 -0.72
C GLU A 54 -0.63 18.69 -0.25
N THR A 55 -1.95 18.87 -0.31
CA THR A 55 -2.92 17.81 0.02
C THR A 55 -2.79 16.61 -0.91
N LEU A 56 -2.61 16.85 -2.22
CA LEU A 56 -2.39 15.77 -3.19
C LEU A 56 -1.07 15.04 -2.95
N GLY A 57 0.01 15.77 -2.61
CA GLY A 57 1.32 15.20 -2.28
C GLY A 57 1.29 14.32 -1.02
N LYS A 58 0.61 14.76 0.04
CA LYS A 58 0.39 13.94 1.25
C LYS A 58 -0.36 12.66 0.93
N THR A 59 -1.35 12.73 0.02
CA THR A 59 -2.13 11.56 -0.39
C THR A 59 -1.31 10.56 -1.22
N ASP A 60 -0.41 11.04 -2.08
CA ASP A 60 0.50 10.19 -2.87
C ASP A 60 1.49 9.45 -1.97
N ALA A 61 2.10 10.17 -1.02
CA ALA A 61 3.01 9.60 -0.04
C ALA A 61 2.33 8.52 0.82
N ALA A 62 1.13 8.81 1.35
CA ALA A 62 0.36 7.86 2.12
C ALA A 62 -0.03 6.60 1.31
N LYS A 63 -0.27 6.75 0.00
CA LYS A 63 -0.58 5.63 -0.89
C LYS A 63 0.62 4.72 -1.14
N GLU A 64 1.79 5.28 -1.40
CA GLU A 64 3.02 4.50 -1.57
C GLU A 64 3.42 3.82 -0.25
N GLU A 65 3.31 4.51 0.88
CA GLU A 65 3.53 3.94 2.20
C GLU A 65 2.55 2.78 2.49
N SER A 66 1.26 2.97 2.19
CA SER A 66 0.25 1.91 2.33
C SER A 66 0.56 0.70 1.44
N LYS A 67 1.07 0.91 0.22
CA LYS A 67 1.47 -0.17 -0.69
C LYS A 67 2.67 -0.95 -0.14
N LEU A 68 3.72 -0.27 0.31
CA LEU A 68 4.88 -0.91 0.94
C LEU A 68 4.47 -1.68 2.20
N ASN A 69 3.64 -1.07 3.05
CA ASN A 69 3.09 -1.71 4.24
C ASN A 69 2.25 -2.95 3.89
N SER A 70 1.45 -2.91 2.82
CA SER A 70 0.67 -4.07 2.37
C SER A 70 1.56 -5.23 1.89
N VAL A 71 2.67 -4.92 1.21
CA VAL A 71 3.64 -5.94 0.79
C VAL A 71 4.30 -6.56 2.01
N ASN A 72 4.82 -5.74 2.92
CA ASN A 72 5.45 -6.22 4.16
C ASN A 72 4.49 -7.08 5.00
N ARG A 73 3.24 -6.63 5.19
CA ARG A 73 2.23 -7.41 5.92
C ARG A 73 1.91 -8.77 5.28
N THR A 74 1.96 -8.85 3.95
CA THR A 74 1.78 -10.13 3.24
C THR A 74 2.98 -11.06 3.46
N ILE A 75 4.20 -10.50 3.52
CA ILE A 75 5.42 -11.25 3.86
C ILE A 75 5.35 -11.75 5.30
N ASP A 76 4.97 -10.90 6.24
CA ASP A 76 4.82 -11.25 7.67
C ASP A 76 3.79 -12.38 7.87
N GLU A 77 2.62 -12.27 7.23
CA GLU A 77 1.58 -13.29 7.27
C GLU A 77 2.08 -14.64 6.71
N ASN A 78 2.79 -14.63 5.59
CA ASN A 78 3.36 -15.85 5.00
C ASN A 78 4.45 -16.46 5.89
N THR A 79 5.29 -15.62 6.49
CA THR A 79 6.35 -16.06 7.41
C THR A 79 5.75 -16.74 8.65
N ALA A 80 4.71 -16.14 9.25
CA ALA A 80 3.99 -16.71 10.39
C ALA A 80 3.28 -18.04 10.02
N LYS A 81 2.72 -18.15 8.81
CA LYS A 81 2.17 -19.43 8.31
C LYS A 81 3.24 -20.50 8.20
N GLU A 82 4.38 -20.17 7.60
CA GLU A 82 5.48 -21.12 7.43
C GLU A 82 6.04 -21.59 8.77
N GLU A 83 6.16 -20.70 9.76
CA GLU A 83 6.56 -21.03 11.13
C GLU A 83 5.63 -22.09 11.75
N ILE A 84 4.31 -21.84 11.71
CA ILE A 84 3.31 -22.79 12.21
C ILE A 84 3.40 -24.13 11.48
N LEU A 85 3.47 -24.12 10.14
CA LEU A 85 3.54 -25.35 9.36
C LEU A 85 4.82 -26.13 9.65
N ASN A 86 5.95 -25.45 9.84
CA ASN A 86 7.22 -26.07 10.22
C ASN A 86 7.13 -26.70 11.62
N LEU A 87 6.54 -26.00 12.60
CA LEU A 87 6.31 -26.52 13.94
C LEU A 87 5.41 -27.76 13.91
N ILE A 88 4.28 -27.72 13.20
CA ILE A 88 3.37 -28.86 13.03
C ILE A 88 4.13 -30.05 12.42
N ARG A 89 4.91 -29.84 11.35
CA ARG A 89 5.71 -30.91 10.73
C ARG A 89 6.73 -31.50 11.72
N LYS A 90 7.38 -30.66 12.54
CA LYS A 90 8.33 -31.13 13.55
C LYS A 90 7.62 -31.95 14.63
N ILE A 91 6.48 -31.46 15.14
CA ILE A 91 5.67 -32.17 16.13
C ILE A 91 5.20 -33.51 15.58
N LEU A 92 4.68 -33.55 14.35
CA LEU A 92 4.25 -34.79 13.70
C LEU A 92 5.37 -35.82 13.58
N LYS A 93 6.58 -35.40 13.21
CA LYS A 93 7.75 -36.29 13.14
C LYS A 93 8.10 -36.87 14.51
N VAL A 94 8.10 -36.04 15.55
CA VAL A 94 8.42 -36.48 16.92
C VAL A 94 7.33 -37.37 17.48
N VAL A 95 6.04 -37.04 17.26
CA VAL A 95 4.91 -37.88 17.69
C VAL A 95 4.97 -39.24 17.03
N ALA A 96 5.25 -39.32 15.73
CA ALA A 96 5.40 -40.60 15.03
C ALA A 96 6.57 -41.43 15.61
N PHE A 97 7.64 -40.78 16.07
CA PHE A 97 8.77 -41.44 16.72
C PHE A 97 8.41 -41.93 18.13
N VAL A 98 7.87 -41.05 18.98
CA VAL A 98 7.51 -41.36 20.38
C VAL A 98 6.41 -42.41 20.46
N THR A 99 5.38 -42.32 19.61
CA THR A 99 4.26 -43.28 19.59
C THR A 99 4.65 -44.66 19.07
N ARG A 100 5.80 -44.78 18.38
CA ARG A 100 6.36 -46.08 18.01
C ARG A 100 6.96 -46.81 19.21
N ASP A 101 7.60 -46.06 20.11
CA ASP A 101 8.35 -46.63 21.23
C ASP A 101 7.49 -46.67 22.52
N GLN A 102 6.45 -45.83 22.62
CA GLN A 102 5.49 -45.79 23.73
C GLN A 102 4.06 -45.56 23.21
N SER A 103 3.16 -46.51 23.47
CA SER A 103 1.73 -46.31 23.13
C SER A 103 1.13 -45.28 24.08
N ILE A 104 0.62 -44.17 23.53
CA ILE A 104 -0.08 -43.12 24.28
C ILE A 104 -1.56 -43.20 23.95
N GLU A 105 -2.41 -43.38 24.96
CA GLU A 105 -3.85 -43.59 24.77
C GLU A 105 -4.51 -42.40 24.06
N GLY A 106 -5.25 -42.70 22.99
CA GLY A 106 -6.01 -41.71 22.22
C GLY A 106 -5.18 -40.81 21.29
N ILE A 107 -3.85 -41.02 21.18
CA ILE A 107 -2.99 -40.18 20.34
C ILE A 107 -2.23 -41.05 19.34
N ASN A 108 -2.54 -40.87 18.06
CA ASN A 108 -1.73 -41.38 16.97
C ASN A 108 -1.43 -40.24 15.97
N ALA A 109 -0.39 -40.42 15.16
CA ALA A 109 0.02 -39.41 14.17
C ALA A 109 -1.08 -39.08 13.13
N SER A 110 -2.08 -39.94 12.96
CA SER A 110 -3.21 -39.70 12.04
C SER A 110 -4.23 -38.69 12.58
N VAL A 111 -4.39 -38.57 13.91
CA VAL A 111 -5.27 -37.56 14.54
C VAL A 111 -4.70 -36.14 14.38
N LEU A 112 -3.37 -36.02 14.33
CA LEU A 112 -2.65 -34.76 14.17
C LEU A 112 -2.31 -34.46 12.71
N LYS A 113 -2.79 -35.28 11.75
CA LYS A 113 -2.37 -35.14 10.36
C LYS A 113 -3.02 -33.91 9.75
N ALA A 114 -2.15 -33.03 9.29
CA ALA A 114 -2.50 -31.87 8.50
C ALA A 114 -3.05 -32.31 7.12
N ASP A 115 -4.30 -31.96 6.78
CA ASP A 115 -4.84 -32.04 5.42
C ASP A 115 -4.10 -31.06 4.46
N LYS A 116 -4.02 -31.35 3.17
CA LYS A 116 -3.29 -30.49 2.19
C LYS A 116 -3.95 -29.13 1.94
N ARG A 117 -4.98 -28.75 2.70
CA ARG A 117 -5.87 -27.61 2.45
C ARG A 117 -5.59 -26.37 3.31
N TYR A 118 -4.51 -26.30 4.09
CA TYR A 118 -4.19 -25.12 4.91
C TYR A 118 -3.57 -23.95 4.13
N ASN A 119 -4.05 -23.68 2.92
CA ASN A 119 -3.55 -22.57 2.12
C ASN A 119 -4.11 -21.21 2.60
N SER A 120 -5.19 -21.20 3.37
CA SER A 120 -5.80 -19.98 3.92
C SER A 120 -5.56 -19.84 5.42
N THR A 121 -5.25 -18.62 5.86
CA THR A 121 -5.02 -18.24 7.26
C THR A 121 -6.12 -18.68 8.22
N PRO A 122 -7.42 -18.47 7.93
CA PRO A 122 -8.49 -18.83 8.86
C PRO A 122 -8.59 -20.34 9.09
N VAL A 123 -8.36 -21.13 8.04
CA VAL A 123 -8.36 -22.60 8.12
C VAL A 123 -7.15 -23.09 8.91
N LEU A 124 -5.98 -22.45 8.76
CA LEU A 124 -4.80 -22.78 9.55
C LEU A 124 -5.01 -22.43 11.03
N LEU A 125 -5.52 -21.24 11.36
CA LEU A 125 -5.83 -20.82 12.73
C LEU A 125 -6.77 -21.82 13.43
N THR A 126 -7.90 -22.13 12.80
CA THR A 126 -8.89 -23.09 13.32
C THR A 126 -8.27 -24.48 13.55
N TYR A 127 -7.38 -24.89 12.64
CA TYR A 127 -6.68 -26.16 12.76
C TYR A 127 -5.72 -26.19 13.94
N VAL A 128 -4.87 -25.17 14.11
CA VAL A 128 -3.92 -25.18 15.23
C VAL A 128 -4.64 -25.05 16.59
N GLU A 129 -5.71 -24.26 16.67
CA GLU A 129 -6.59 -24.20 17.85
C GLU A 129 -7.13 -25.57 18.25
N ARG A 130 -7.53 -26.39 17.27
CA ARG A 130 -8.06 -27.74 17.51
C ARG A 130 -6.99 -28.71 18.03
N ILE A 131 -5.75 -28.61 17.55
CA ILE A 131 -4.69 -29.58 17.90
C ILE A 131 -3.91 -29.20 19.16
N ILE A 132 -3.89 -27.93 19.57
CA ILE A 132 -3.17 -27.48 20.78
C ILE A 132 -3.54 -28.33 22.02
N PRO A 133 -4.83 -28.55 22.37
CA PRO A 133 -5.20 -29.37 23.53
C PRO A 133 -4.76 -30.84 23.42
N LEU A 134 -4.61 -31.35 22.19
CA LEU A 134 -4.12 -32.72 21.97
C LEU A 134 -2.62 -32.82 22.19
N ILE A 135 -1.88 -31.78 21.80
CA ILE A 135 -0.42 -31.69 21.97
C ILE A 135 -0.07 -31.45 23.44
N GLU A 136 -0.87 -30.65 24.16
CA GLU A 136 -0.69 -30.43 25.60
C GLU A 136 -0.66 -31.72 26.41
N ARG A 137 -1.47 -32.72 26.03
CA ARG A 137 -1.52 -34.03 26.70
C ARG A 137 -0.21 -34.82 26.55
N ILE A 138 0.64 -34.47 25.59
CA ILE A 138 1.89 -35.18 25.27
C ILE A 138 3.14 -34.31 25.38
N ASP A 139 3.01 -33.06 25.85
CA ASP A 139 4.14 -32.13 25.98
C ASP A 139 5.29 -32.71 26.79
N THR A 140 4.98 -33.44 27.87
CA THR A 140 6.00 -34.09 28.71
C THR A 140 6.86 -35.07 27.91
N HIS A 141 6.24 -35.82 27.00
CA HIS A 141 6.93 -36.78 26.13
C HIS A 141 7.68 -36.10 24.97
N LEU A 142 7.24 -34.92 24.55
CA LEU A 142 7.83 -34.20 23.43
C LEU A 142 8.93 -33.21 23.84
N SER A 143 8.90 -32.70 25.07
CA SER A 143 9.71 -31.56 25.53
C SER A 143 11.23 -31.74 25.30
N SER A 144 11.75 -32.95 25.44
CA SER A 144 13.17 -33.26 25.18
C SER A 144 13.61 -32.97 23.74
N TYR A 145 12.71 -33.11 22.76
CA TYR A 145 12.96 -32.82 21.34
C TYR A 145 12.78 -31.34 20.96
N PHE A 146 12.31 -30.54 21.92
CA PHE A 146 12.09 -29.10 21.80
C PHE A 146 12.91 -28.33 22.85
N ALA A 147 14.09 -28.84 23.20
CA ALA A 147 15.04 -28.19 24.11
C ALA A 147 14.44 -27.85 25.50
N GLY A 148 13.55 -28.70 26.01
CA GLY A 148 12.87 -28.52 27.28
C GLY A 148 11.64 -27.60 27.23
N GLN A 149 11.34 -27.00 26.08
CA GLN A 149 10.13 -26.21 25.88
C GLN A 149 8.93 -27.11 25.58
N LYS A 150 7.73 -26.66 25.97
CA LYS A 150 6.49 -27.33 25.62
C LYS A 150 6.09 -27.00 24.18
N PRO A 151 5.93 -27.99 23.29
CA PRO A 151 5.50 -27.72 21.92
C PRO A 151 4.13 -27.03 21.83
N SER A 152 3.23 -27.28 22.78
CA SER A 152 1.95 -26.56 22.86
C SER A 152 2.13 -25.05 23.06
N ASP A 153 3.05 -24.63 23.94
CA ASP A 153 3.36 -23.21 24.20
C ASP A 153 3.97 -22.56 22.95
N LEU A 154 4.85 -23.27 22.24
CA LEU A 154 5.41 -22.81 20.97
C LEU A 154 4.33 -22.63 19.90
N LEU A 155 3.38 -23.55 19.81
CA LEU A 155 2.24 -23.42 18.89
C LEU A 155 1.29 -22.29 19.28
N ARG A 156 1.03 -22.08 20.58
CA ARG A 156 0.21 -20.95 21.07
C ARG A 156 0.85 -19.61 20.72
N ALA A 157 2.17 -19.49 20.90
CA ALA A 157 2.91 -18.29 20.52
C ALA A 157 2.84 -18.03 19.01
N ALA A 158 3.09 -19.06 18.19
CA ALA A 158 3.01 -18.95 16.74
C ALA A 158 1.58 -18.64 16.24
N LEU A 159 0.56 -19.23 16.87
CA LEU A 159 -0.86 -18.94 16.61
C LEU A 159 -1.19 -17.47 16.85
N GLU A 160 -0.72 -16.90 17.96
CA GLU A 160 -0.95 -15.50 18.30
C GLU A 160 -0.24 -14.56 17.31
N ASN A 161 1.00 -14.88 16.91
CA ASN A 161 1.71 -14.14 15.87
C ASN A 161 0.92 -14.12 14.54
N LEU A 162 0.35 -15.27 14.14
CA LEU A 162 -0.45 -15.35 12.92
C LEU A 162 -1.76 -14.55 13.04
N ARG A 163 -2.43 -14.54 14.20
CA ARG A 163 -3.64 -13.72 14.44
C ARG A 163 -3.34 -12.23 14.35
N ILE A 164 -2.21 -11.78 14.91
CA ILE A 164 -1.76 -10.40 14.84
C ILE A 164 -1.49 -10.03 13.37
N ALA A 165 -0.80 -10.89 12.62
CA ALA A 165 -0.51 -10.66 11.20
C ALA A 165 -1.80 -10.58 10.34
N ASP A 166 -2.75 -11.50 10.56
CA ASP A 166 -4.04 -11.52 9.86
C ASP A 166 -4.88 -10.25 10.17
N THR A 167 -4.98 -9.89 11.44
CA THR A 167 -5.66 -8.67 11.90
C THR A 167 -5.02 -7.41 11.30
N ASN A 168 -3.68 -7.35 11.27
CA ASN A 168 -2.96 -6.23 10.69
C ASN A 168 -3.19 -6.13 9.17
N GLN A 169 -3.28 -7.26 8.47
CA GLN A 169 -3.57 -7.26 7.04
C GLN A 169 -5.00 -6.81 6.74
N GLU A 170 -5.99 -7.30 7.51
CA GLU A 170 -7.39 -6.92 7.35
C GLU A 170 -7.61 -5.44 7.69
N ASN A 171 -7.04 -4.95 8.78
CA ASN A 171 -7.01 -3.52 9.11
C ASN A 171 -6.32 -2.71 8.01
N ALA A 172 -5.27 -3.24 7.35
CA ALA A 172 -4.65 -2.56 6.21
C ALA A 172 -5.65 -2.40 5.06
N ARG A 173 -6.37 -3.49 4.72
CA ARG A 173 -7.35 -3.52 3.62
C ARG A 173 -8.49 -2.55 3.85
N GLN A 174 -8.99 -2.45 5.08
CA GLN A 174 -10.04 -1.50 5.44
C GLN A 174 -9.55 -0.04 5.42
N ASN A 175 -8.26 0.18 5.69
CA ASN A 175 -7.63 1.50 5.65
C ASN A 175 -7.03 1.87 4.29
N LEU A 176 -7.08 0.98 3.27
CA LEU A 176 -6.74 1.38 1.90
C LEU A 176 -7.71 2.52 1.52
N PRO A 177 -7.21 3.69 1.11
CA PRO A 177 -8.06 4.84 0.92
C PRO A 177 -9.15 4.55 -0.13
N GLY A 178 -10.38 4.34 0.33
CA GLY A 178 -11.61 4.25 -0.48
C GLY A 178 -11.94 5.54 -1.25
N ASN A 179 -11.05 6.52 -1.17
CA ASN A 179 -11.19 7.90 -1.62
C ASN A 179 -10.69 8.11 -3.05
N THR A 180 -10.77 7.10 -3.93
CA THR A 180 -10.42 7.26 -5.35
C THR A 180 -11.22 8.40 -6.00
N SER A 181 -12.47 8.60 -5.58
CA SER A 181 -13.30 9.71 -6.07
C SER A 181 -12.79 11.08 -5.60
N SER A 182 -12.48 11.26 -4.31
CA SER A 182 -12.02 12.54 -3.80
C SER A 182 -10.60 12.88 -4.26
N VAL A 183 -9.73 11.88 -4.43
CA VAL A 183 -8.41 12.08 -5.07
C VAL A 183 -8.57 12.51 -6.52
N ASN A 184 -9.47 11.88 -7.28
CA ASN A 184 -9.74 12.30 -8.65
C ASN A 184 -10.41 13.68 -8.72
N GLU A 185 -11.27 14.03 -7.77
CA GLU A 185 -11.85 15.36 -7.65
C GLU A 185 -10.78 16.41 -7.38
N LEU A 186 -9.88 16.19 -6.41
CA LEU A 186 -8.76 17.08 -6.09
C LEU A 186 -7.81 17.26 -7.28
N LYS A 187 -7.48 16.16 -7.99
CA LYS A 187 -6.73 16.22 -9.24
C LYS A 187 -7.44 17.08 -10.29
N GLY A 188 -8.76 16.92 -10.41
CA GLY A 188 -9.59 17.75 -11.27
C GLY A 188 -9.52 19.24 -10.91
N GLN A 189 -9.61 19.57 -9.62
CA GLN A 189 -9.53 20.96 -9.13
C GLN A 189 -8.20 21.61 -9.48
N ILE A 190 -7.09 20.91 -9.24
CA ILE A 190 -5.76 21.40 -9.61
C ILE A 190 -5.65 21.64 -11.11
N LEU A 191 -6.13 20.69 -11.93
CA LEU A 191 -6.11 20.81 -13.38
C LEU A 191 -6.98 21.96 -13.90
N ASP A 192 -8.11 22.24 -13.26
CA ASP A 192 -8.96 23.39 -13.55
C ASP A 192 -8.28 24.70 -13.17
N SER A 193 -7.71 24.82 -11.98
CA SER A 193 -6.98 26.01 -11.56
C SER A 193 -5.79 26.33 -12.49
N ILE A 194 -5.10 25.31 -12.99
CA ILE A 194 -4.04 25.49 -13.99
C ILE A 194 -4.62 25.97 -15.33
N ASP A 195 -5.77 25.44 -15.76
CA ASP A 195 -6.40 25.90 -17.01
C ASP A 195 -6.89 27.35 -16.90
N GLU A 196 -7.41 27.75 -15.74
CA GLU A 196 -7.76 29.14 -15.45
C GLU A 196 -6.53 30.06 -15.46
N LEU A 197 -5.45 29.66 -14.79
CA LEU A 197 -4.18 30.40 -14.81
C LEU A 197 -3.68 30.58 -16.25
N ASN A 198 -3.75 29.54 -17.08
CA ASN A 198 -3.30 29.59 -18.47
C ASN A 198 -4.16 30.52 -19.32
N LEU A 199 -5.48 30.49 -19.12
CA LEU A 199 -6.40 31.40 -19.78
C LEU A 199 -6.05 32.85 -19.41
N ILE A 200 -5.87 33.14 -18.12
CA ILE A 200 -5.52 34.49 -17.65
C ILE A 200 -4.15 34.92 -18.19
N ALA A 201 -3.14 34.05 -18.14
CA ALA A 201 -1.83 34.32 -18.70
C ALA A 201 -1.88 34.56 -20.22
N SER A 202 -2.79 33.89 -20.95
CA SER A 202 -2.95 34.11 -22.38
C SER A 202 -3.48 35.49 -22.74
N ILE A 203 -4.26 36.09 -21.83
CA ILE A 203 -4.79 37.45 -21.93
C ILE A 203 -3.72 38.45 -21.47
N ALA A 204 -3.12 38.22 -20.31
CA ALA A 204 -2.13 39.12 -19.70
C ALA A 204 -0.85 39.28 -20.53
N PHE A 205 -0.49 38.27 -21.32
CA PHE A 205 0.72 38.24 -22.14
C PHE A 205 0.42 38.00 -23.63
N GLU A 206 -0.68 38.57 -24.13
CA GLU A 206 -1.09 38.44 -25.54
C GLU A 206 0.06 38.79 -26.50
N ASP A 207 0.75 39.89 -26.23
CA ASP A 207 1.87 40.41 -27.03
C ASP A 207 3.23 39.77 -26.70
N ASN A 208 3.32 38.92 -25.68
CA ASN A 208 4.58 38.29 -25.25
C ASN A 208 4.51 36.76 -25.30
N GLN A 209 4.71 36.22 -26.50
CA GLN A 209 4.68 34.78 -26.77
C GLN A 209 5.68 33.99 -25.91
N ALA A 210 6.84 34.56 -25.58
CA ALA A 210 7.84 33.90 -24.76
C ALA A 210 7.31 33.63 -23.34
N ILE A 211 6.67 34.62 -22.71
CA ILE A 211 6.06 34.47 -21.38
C ILE A 211 4.83 33.57 -21.46
N ARG A 212 3.94 33.79 -22.44
CA ARG A 212 2.72 32.98 -22.63
C ARG A 212 3.03 31.48 -22.78
N SER A 213 4.12 31.13 -23.47
CA SER A 213 4.54 29.74 -23.66
C SER A 213 4.90 29.02 -22.35
N LYS A 214 5.34 29.75 -21.31
CA LYS A 214 5.67 29.17 -20.00
C LYS A 214 4.45 28.56 -19.30
N PHE A 215 3.27 29.12 -19.56
CA PHE A 215 2.02 28.67 -18.94
C PHE A 215 1.36 27.53 -19.71
N ASN A 216 1.75 27.24 -20.96
CA ASN A 216 1.05 26.24 -21.76
C ASN A 216 1.12 24.82 -21.14
N LYS A 217 -0.01 24.38 -20.56
CA LYS A 217 -0.16 23.07 -19.92
C LYS A 217 0.13 21.88 -20.81
N ASP A 218 -0.17 21.94 -22.11
CA ASP A 218 0.10 20.82 -23.03
C ASP A 218 1.59 20.66 -23.31
N LEU A 219 2.31 21.78 -23.42
CA LEU A 219 3.78 21.77 -23.51
C LEU A 219 4.42 21.27 -22.23
N LEU A 220 3.88 21.65 -21.07
CA LEU A 220 4.33 21.17 -19.78
C LEU A 220 4.04 19.67 -19.63
N ASN A 221 2.82 19.22 -19.88
CA ASN A 221 2.46 17.81 -19.76
C ASN A 221 3.25 16.92 -20.74
N ARG A 222 3.51 17.36 -21.98
CA ARG A 222 4.33 16.62 -22.96
C ARG A 222 5.81 16.51 -22.55
N ARG A 223 6.36 17.50 -21.83
CA ARG A 223 7.72 17.43 -21.28
C ARG A 223 7.83 16.39 -20.15
N TYR A 224 6.77 16.16 -19.39
CA TYR A 224 6.78 15.30 -18.19
C TYR A 224 6.02 13.97 -18.34
N SER A 225 5.33 13.74 -19.47
CA SER A 225 4.72 12.45 -19.81
C SER A 225 5.72 11.45 -20.40
N LYS A 226 6.94 11.88 -20.74
CA LYS A 226 8.02 10.99 -21.16
C LYS A 226 8.67 10.35 -19.93
N THR A 227 8.20 9.16 -19.57
CA THR A 227 9.03 8.19 -18.85
C THR A 227 10.35 8.03 -19.63
N PRO A 228 11.53 8.15 -19.00
CA PRO A 228 12.76 7.72 -19.66
C PRO A 228 12.61 6.21 -19.91
N SER A 229 12.64 5.80 -21.18
CA SER A 229 12.88 4.39 -21.50
C SER A 229 14.20 3.99 -20.82
N PRO A 230 14.27 2.82 -20.16
CA PRO A 230 15.56 2.32 -19.70
C PRO A 230 16.47 2.24 -20.93
N ALA A 231 17.59 2.93 -20.87
CA ALA A 231 18.62 2.82 -21.88
C ALA A 231 19.05 1.36 -21.93
N VAL A 232 18.74 0.68 -23.03
CA VAL A 232 19.33 -0.62 -23.34
C VAL A 232 20.84 -0.36 -23.49
N PRO A 233 21.72 -1.02 -22.72
CA PRO A 233 23.15 -0.90 -22.92
C PRO A 233 23.45 -1.45 -24.32
N THR A 234 23.96 -0.59 -25.21
CA THR A 234 24.65 -1.06 -26.40
C THR A 234 25.97 -1.66 -25.95
N GLU A 235 26.02 -2.98 -25.88
CA GLU A 235 27.28 -3.73 -25.83
C GLU A 235 28.06 -3.45 -27.13
N ASN A 236 29.28 -2.97 -26.97
CA ASN A 236 30.34 -3.00 -27.98
C ASN A 236 31.27 -4.17 -27.66
#